data_AF-A0A258KFR9-F1
#
_entry.id   AF-A0A258KFR9-F1
#
_cell.length_a   1.000
_cell.length_b   1.000
_cell.length_c   1.000
_cell.angle_alpha   90.00
_cell.angle_beta   90.00
_cell.angle_gamma   90.00
#
_symmetry.space_group_name_H-M   'P 1'
#
loop_
_entity.id
_entity.type
_entity.pdbx_description
1 polymer ?
#
loop_
_entity_poly.entity_id
_entity_poly.type
_entity_poly.pdbx_seq_one_letter_code
_entity_poly.pdbx_strand_id
1 'polypeptide(L)'
;MLIISFYAEAQENRTQTQGTNRPVIQAKLSTSDPVVDGKIIGDSFWESIEPIGDLTQIKPNVGAPASEKTVIRIAYTDKMFYISAICYHTDPKAIVVSDSRRDADLTDDDSFLFILDTYNDTQNGFLFGTNANGMEYDAQIDNEGKGSNNTNRQQGGVIGGINLNWDADWDVKTEIGDYGWSAEFAIPLRSLRFTSGENLVWGINFERNISKTTETAYWAAIPIGFDLKRLSMAGKLNGLNLKNPGNFKIFPYVLTQAVNNKAIVPDKTDTNFEAGMDLKYSLTPSLTLDLTYNTDFAQV
;
A
#
# COMPACT_ATOMS: atom_id res chain seq x y z
N MET A 1 10.91 73.93 -26.92
CA MET A 1 10.71 73.23 -25.63
C MET A 1 9.95 71.96 -25.95
N LEU A 2 10.66 70.85 -26.17
CA LEU A 2 10.10 69.57 -26.60
C LEU A 2 10.01 68.67 -25.36
N ILE A 3 8.80 68.26 -24.98
CA ILE A 3 8.58 67.33 -23.86
C ILE A 3 8.58 65.92 -24.44
N ILE A 4 9.53 65.10 -24.02
CA ILE A 4 9.58 63.66 -24.35
C ILE A 4 8.92 62.93 -23.18
N SER A 5 7.72 62.39 -23.39
CA SER A 5 7.05 61.51 -22.44
C SER A 5 7.59 60.09 -22.60
N PHE A 6 8.21 59.56 -21.54
CA PHE A 6 8.51 58.14 -21.41
C PHE A 6 7.28 57.42 -20.83
N TYR A 7 6.69 56.51 -21.59
CA TYR A 7 5.77 55.51 -21.04
C TYR A 7 6.63 54.35 -20.52
N ALA A 8 6.62 54.17 -19.20
CA ALA A 8 7.10 52.95 -18.58
C ALA A 8 5.94 51.96 -18.53
N GLU A 9 5.95 50.96 -19.41
CA GLU A 9 5.10 49.77 -19.23
C GLU A 9 5.68 48.95 -18.08
N ALA A 10 4.96 48.92 -16.97
CA ALA A 10 5.21 47.96 -15.91
C ALA A 10 4.88 46.56 -16.46
N GLN A 11 5.89 45.72 -16.62
CA GLN A 11 5.66 44.28 -16.78
C GLN A 11 5.02 43.77 -15.49
N GLU A 12 3.72 43.50 -15.53
CA GLU A 12 3.08 42.64 -14.54
C GLU A 12 3.77 41.28 -14.58
N ASN A 13 4.69 41.06 -13.65
CA ASN A 13 5.12 39.73 -13.27
C ASN A 13 3.88 39.00 -12.73
N ARG A 14 3.16 38.33 -13.64
CA ARG A 14 2.24 37.27 -13.28
C ARG A 14 3.07 36.16 -12.68
N THR A 15 3.22 36.21 -11.36
CA THR A 15 3.55 35.03 -10.57
C THR A 15 2.48 33.99 -10.91
N GLN A 16 2.81 33.05 -11.80
CA GLN A 16 2.02 31.85 -11.97
C GLN A 16 2.08 31.13 -10.63
N THR A 17 1.05 31.32 -9.81
CA THR A 17 0.67 30.32 -8.82
C THR A 17 0.39 29.04 -9.61
N GLN A 18 1.39 28.17 -9.73
CA GLN A 18 1.19 26.78 -10.11
C GLN A 18 0.34 26.16 -9.00
N GLY A 19 -0.98 26.33 -9.07
CA GLY A 19 -1.90 25.39 -8.45
C GLY A 19 -1.66 24.07 -9.17
N THR A 20 -0.87 23.18 -8.57
CA THR A 20 -0.65 21.84 -9.11
C THR A 20 -2.01 21.15 -9.12
N ASN A 21 -2.67 21.11 -10.29
CA ASN A 21 -3.87 20.31 -10.46
C ASN A 21 -3.39 18.85 -10.40
N ARG A 22 -3.44 18.26 -9.20
CA ARG A 22 -2.99 16.89 -8.97
C ARG A 22 -3.83 15.94 -9.83
N PRO A 23 -3.25 14.86 -10.38
CA PRO A 23 -4.00 13.98 -11.23
C PRO A 23 -5.08 13.25 -10.43
N VAL A 24 -6.21 12.99 -11.09
CA VAL A 24 -7.40 12.38 -10.47
C VAL A 24 -7.80 11.17 -11.31
N ILE A 25 -8.14 10.09 -10.64
CA ILE A 25 -8.71 8.87 -11.24
C ILE A 25 -10.00 8.49 -10.52
N GLN A 26 -10.89 7.82 -11.24
CA GLN A 26 -12.12 7.27 -10.67
C GLN A 26 -11.88 5.81 -10.31
N ALA A 27 -12.28 5.45 -9.09
CA ALA A 27 -12.25 4.07 -8.65
C ALA A 27 -13.29 3.26 -9.43
N LYS A 28 -12.88 2.13 -9.99
CA LYS A 28 -13.78 1.21 -10.67
C LYS A 28 -14.23 0.12 -9.70
N LEU A 29 -15.51 0.16 -9.33
CA LEU A 29 -16.15 -0.94 -8.61
C LEU A 29 -16.30 -2.14 -9.55
N SER A 30 -15.83 -3.30 -9.09
CA SER A 30 -15.98 -4.58 -9.77
C SER A 30 -16.97 -5.48 -9.03
N THR A 31 -17.71 -6.30 -9.79
CA THR A 31 -18.60 -7.34 -9.26
C THR A 31 -17.94 -8.72 -9.18
N SER A 32 -16.70 -8.84 -9.66
CA SER A 32 -15.90 -10.06 -9.64
C SER A 32 -14.47 -9.75 -9.19
N ASP A 33 -13.81 -10.74 -8.61
CA ASP A 33 -12.40 -10.68 -8.26
C ASP A 33 -11.54 -11.17 -9.43
N PRO A 34 -10.39 -10.54 -9.73
CA PRO A 34 -9.42 -11.08 -10.67
C PRO A 34 -8.77 -12.35 -10.09
N VAL A 35 -8.21 -13.17 -10.98
CA VAL A 35 -7.28 -14.23 -10.57
C VAL A 35 -5.93 -13.57 -10.37
N VAL A 36 -5.43 -13.56 -9.14
CA VAL A 36 -4.13 -12.96 -8.79
C VAL A 36 -3.05 -14.02 -9.03
N ASP A 37 -2.41 -13.99 -10.20
CA ASP A 37 -1.37 -14.95 -10.61
C ASP A 37 -0.14 -14.31 -11.28
N GLY A 38 -0.13 -12.98 -11.40
CA GLY A 38 0.91 -12.17 -12.02
C GLY A 38 0.68 -11.91 -13.52
N LYS A 39 -0.29 -12.58 -14.16
CA LYS A 39 -0.46 -12.59 -15.62
C LYS A 39 -1.54 -11.62 -16.07
N ILE A 40 -1.12 -10.42 -16.43
CA ILE A 40 -2.05 -9.33 -16.78
C ILE A 40 -2.35 -9.28 -18.28
N ILE A 41 -1.37 -9.61 -19.13
CA ILE A 41 -1.51 -9.46 -20.59
C ILE A 41 -2.48 -10.52 -21.13
N GLY A 42 -3.55 -10.08 -21.80
CA GLY A 42 -4.62 -10.96 -22.28
C GLY A 42 -5.68 -11.29 -21.22
N ASP A 43 -5.56 -10.77 -19.99
CA ASP A 43 -6.62 -10.91 -18.99
C ASP A 43 -7.76 -9.91 -19.27
N SER A 44 -8.91 -10.46 -19.64
CA SER A 44 -10.13 -9.71 -19.90
C SER A 44 -10.59 -8.82 -18.73
N PHE A 45 -10.32 -9.22 -17.48
CA PHE A 45 -10.67 -8.43 -16.31
C PHE A 45 -9.90 -7.11 -16.33
N TRP A 46 -8.57 -7.20 -16.42
CA TRP A 46 -7.68 -6.04 -16.42
C TRP A 46 -7.83 -5.20 -17.68
N GLU A 47 -7.97 -5.82 -18.84
CA GLU A 47 -8.16 -5.10 -20.10
C GLU A 47 -9.48 -4.30 -20.14
N SER A 48 -10.48 -4.69 -19.34
CA SER A 48 -11.72 -3.91 -19.20
C SER A 48 -11.56 -2.61 -18.38
N ILE A 49 -10.46 -2.47 -17.64
CA ILE A 49 -10.20 -1.35 -16.73
C ILE A 49 -9.30 -0.34 -17.43
N GLU A 50 -9.75 0.91 -17.46
CA GLU A 50 -8.96 2.03 -18.00
C GLU A 50 -7.65 2.18 -17.20
N PRO A 51 -6.49 2.23 -17.87
CA PRO A 51 -5.24 2.49 -17.20
C PRO A 51 -5.18 3.92 -16.68
N ILE A 52 -4.39 4.14 -15.63
CA ILE A 52 -4.06 5.48 -15.19
C ILE A 52 -3.14 6.16 -16.23
N GLY A 53 -2.94 7.48 -16.07
CA GLY A 53 -2.04 8.26 -16.93
C GLY A 53 -0.55 7.92 -16.77
N ASP A 54 0.27 8.54 -17.61
CA ASP A 54 1.72 8.28 -17.66
C ASP A 54 2.47 8.71 -16.39
N LEU A 55 3.63 8.08 -16.17
CA LEU A 55 4.57 8.46 -15.10
C LEU A 55 5.56 9.53 -15.61
N THR A 56 5.92 10.44 -14.71
CA THR A 56 6.90 11.52 -14.93
C THR A 56 8.14 11.29 -14.09
N GLN A 57 9.31 11.38 -14.71
CA GLN A 57 10.59 11.19 -14.05
C GLN A 57 10.87 12.30 -13.02
N ILE A 58 11.44 11.88 -11.89
CA ILE A 58 12.18 12.75 -10.97
C ILE A 58 13.70 12.55 -11.09
N LYS A 59 14.12 11.39 -11.58
CA LYS A 59 15.50 11.02 -11.86
C LYS A 59 15.54 10.16 -13.10
N PRO A 60 16.60 10.23 -13.93
CA PRO A 60 17.62 11.28 -13.91
C PRO A 60 17.12 12.60 -14.52
N ASN A 61 16.10 12.55 -15.39
CA ASN A 61 15.64 13.71 -16.17
C ASN A 61 14.32 14.26 -15.62
N VAL A 62 14.40 15.16 -14.64
CA VAL A 62 13.24 15.75 -13.96
C VAL A 62 12.22 16.31 -14.95
N GLY A 63 10.97 15.85 -14.86
CA GLY A 63 9.86 16.30 -15.70
C GLY A 63 9.76 15.62 -17.06
N ALA A 64 10.71 14.75 -17.44
CA ALA A 64 10.58 13.94 -18.64
C ALA A 64 9.56 12.81 -18.45
N PRO A 65 8.92 12.29 -19.52
CA PRO A 65 8.17 11.04 -19.44
C PRO A 65 9.07 9.88 -18.99
N ALA A 66 8.51 8.88 -18.30
CA ALA A 66 9.23 7.65 -17.99
C ALA A 66 9.81 7.00 -19.27
N SER A 67 11.06 6.53 -19.22
CA SER A 67 11.75 5.93 -20.37
C SER A 67 11.19 4.57 -20.74
N GLU A 68 10.70 3.83 -19.74
CA GLU A 68 10.02 2.55 -19.91
C GLU A 68 8.55 2.69 -19.53
N LYS A 69 7.67 2.23 -20.43
CA LYS A 69 6.23 2.37 -20.25
C LYS A 69 5.77 1.56 -19.02
N THR A 70 4.94 2.17 -18.19
CA THR A 70 4.28 1.47 -17.09
C THR A 70 2.77 1.66 -17.20
N VAL A 71 2.02 0.56 -17.18
CA VAL A 71 0.55 0.57 -17.30
C VAL A 71 -0.04 0.11 -15.98
N ILE A 72 -0.76 0.99 -15.29
CA ILE A 72 -1.31 0.72 -13.96
C ILE A 72 -2.82 0.77 -14.04
N ARG A 73 -3.49 -0.18 -13.38
CA ARG A 73 -4.95 -0.24 -13.29
C ARG A 73 -5.38 -0.49 -11.87
N ILE A 74 -6.58 -0.02 -11.54
CA ILE A 74 -7.14 -0.13 -10.19
C ILE A 74 -8.56 -0.68 -10.29
N ALA A 75 -8.85 -1.66 -9.46
CA ALA A 75 -10.20 -2.15 -9.22
C ALA A 75 -10.44 -2.28 -7.72
N TYR A 76 -11.69 -2.26 -7.30
CA TYR A 76 -12.05 -2.65 -5.94
C TYR A 76 -13.37 -3.39 -5.93
N THR A 77 -13.54 -4.26 -4.95
CA THR A 77 -14.81 -4.92 -4.61
C THR A 77 -15.28 -4.46 -3.24
N ASP A 78 -16.31 -5.08 -2.69
CA ASP A 78 -16.78 -4.81 -1.33
C ASP A 78 -15.77 -5.24 -0.25
N LYS A 79 -14.80 -6.09 -0.60
CA LYS A 79 -13.85 -6.69 0.33
C LYS A 79 -12.38 -6.44 0.00
N MET A 80 -12.07 -6.21 -1.28
CA MET A 80 -10.68 -6.19 -1.76
C MET A 80 -10.42 -4.92 -2.56
N PHE A 81 -9.19 -4.44 -2.47
CA PHE A 81 -8.63 -3.38 -3.29
C PHE A 81 -7.50 -3.98 -4.12
N TYR A 82 -7.57 -3.79 -5.44
CA TYR A 82 -6.64 -4.39 -6.38
C TYR A 82 -5.90 -3.34 -7.18
N ILE A 83 -4.60 -3.56 -7.37
CA ILE A 83 -3.76 -2.81 -8.31
C ILE A 83 -3.07 -3.82 -9.22
N SER A 84 -3.03 -3.53 -10.51
CA SER A 84 -2.14 -4.22 -11.43
C SER A 84 -1.18 -3.25 -12.10
N ALA A 85 0.05 -3.69 -12.30
CA ALA A 85 1.09 -2.93 -12.97
C ALA A 85 1.76 -3.81 -14.01
N ILE A 86 1.80 -3.34 -15.27
CA ILE A 86 2.68 -3.88 -16.30
C ILE A 86 3.84 -2.91 -16.43
N CYS A 87 5.02 -3.35 -16.02
CA CYS A 87 6.27 -2.62 -16.09
C CYS A 87 7.04 -3.10 -17.32
N TYR A 88 6.86 -2.40 -18.44
CA TYR A 88 7.63 -2.74 -19.63
C TYR A 88 9.11 -2.51 -19.39
N HIS A 89 9.93 -3.32 -20.06
CA HIS A 89 11.37 -3.10 -20.13
C HIS A 89 11.88 -3.54 -21.51
N THR A 90 12.51 -2.62 -22.24
CA THR A 90 13.12 -2.90 -23.55
C THR A 90 14.18 -4.02 -23.53
N ASP A 91 14.79 -4.29 -22.37
CA ASP A 91 15.76 -5.36 -22.16
C ASP A 91 15.44 -6.11 -20.87
N PRO A 92 14.52 -7.09 -20.90
CA PRO A 92 14.09 -7.81 -19.69
C PRO A 92 15.21 -8.53 -18.95
N LYS A 93 16.34 -8.82 -19.61
CA LYS A 93 17.52 -9.42 -18.97
C LYS A 93 18.25 -8.45 -18.04
N ALA A 94 17.95 -7.16 -18.14
CA ALA A 94 18.53 -6.12 -17.31
C ALA A 94 17.66 -5.76 -16.10
N ILE A 95 16.53 -6.45 -15.89
CA ILE A 95 15.74 -6.35 -14.66
C ILE A 95 16.62 -6.76 -13.48
N VAL A 96 16.74 -5.87 -12.49
CA VAL A 96 17.56 -6.11 -11.30
C VAL A 96 16.68 -6.46 -10.11
N VAL A 97 16.99 -7.57 -9.45
CA VAL A 97 16.48 -7.93 -8.12
C VAL A 97 17.66 -8.30 -7.25
N SER A 98 17.97 -7.47 -6.26
CA SER A 98 19.16 -7.58 -5.42
C SER A 98 18.90 -8.29 -4.10
N ASP A 99 17.69 -8.14 -3.52
CA ASP A 99 17.27 -8.81 -2.29
C ASP A 99 15.82 -9.32 -2.44
N SER A 100 15.60 -10.57 -2.05
CA SER A 100 14.29 -11.23 -2.12
C SER A 100 13.63 -11.38 -0.77
N ARG A 101 14.25 -10.88 0.32
CA ARG A 101 13.68 -10.92 1.66
C ARG A 101 12.57 -9.88 1.78
N ARG A 102 11.46 -10.24 2.43
CA ARG A 102 10.41 -9.29 2.81
C ARG A 102 11.01 -8.07 3.51
N ASP A 103 10.49 -6.88 3.18
CA ASP A 103 10.91 -5.59 3.74
C ASP A 103 12.34 -5.15 3.41
N ALA A 104 13.00 -5.80 2.44
CA ALA A 104 14.27 -5.32 1.93
C ALA A 104 14.10 -3.99 1.19
N ASP A 105 15.18 -3.21 1.11
CA ASP A 105 15.17 -1.92 0.43
C ASP A 105 14.98 -2.12 -1.09
N LEU A 106 13.98 -1.43 -1.66
CA LEU A 106 13.60 -1.51 -3.07
C LEU A 106 14.30 -0.44 -3.94
N THR A 107 15.15 0.41 -3.36
CA THR A 107 15.76 1.55 -4.07
C THR A 107 16.77 1.16 -5.15
N ASP A 108 17.44 0.01 -5.01
CA ASP A 108 18.39 -0.50 -6.00
C ASP A 108 17.78 -1.56 -6.95
N ASP A 109 16.50 -1.90 -6.75
CA ASP A 109 15.77 -2.92 -7.50
C ASP A 109 14.86 -2.33 -8.57
N ASP A 110 14.58 -3.14 -9.60
CA ASP A 110 13.41 -2.92 -10.44
C ASP A 110 12.15 -3.14 -9.62
N SER A 111 11.55 -2.02 -9.20
CA SER A 111 10.46 -2.02 -8.24
C SER A 111 9.30 -1.14 -8.65
N PHE A 112 8.15 -1.45 -8.06
CA PHE A 112 6.90 -0.73 -8.19
C PHE A 112 6.31 -0.53 -6.80
N LEU A 113 6.02 0.73 -6.45
CA LEU A 113 5.50 1.10 -5.14
C LEU A 113 4.28 2.02 -5.29
N PHE A 114 3.44 2.05 -4.27
CA PHE A 114 2.34 3.00 -4.18
C PHE A 114 2.00 3.36 -2.74
N ILE A 115 1.41 4.55 -2.58
CA ILE A 115 0.87 5.00 -1.30
C ILE A 115 -0.65 5.12 -1.34
N LEU A 116 -1.29 4.87 -0.19
CA LEU A 116 -2.70 5.07 0.03
C LEU A 116 -2.91 5.97 1.25
N ASP A 117 -3.50 7.15 1.05
CA ASP A 117 -4.07 8.00 2.08
C ASP A 117 -5.59 7.72 2.15
N THR A 118 -5.97 6.78 3.00
CA THR A 118 -7.34 6.25 3.10
C THR A 118 -8.32 7.17 3.84
N TYR A 119 -7.81 8.20 4.51
CA TYR A 119 -8.60 9.24 5.18
C TYR A 119 -8.58 10.57 4.41
N ASN A 120 -7.74 10.68 3.39
CA ASN A 120 -7.49 11.91 2.62
C ASN A 120 -7.07 13.07 3.52
N ASP A 121 -6.33 12.78 4.59
CA ASP A 121 -5.87 13.76 5.59
C ASP A 121 -4.51 14.38 5.22
N THR A 122 -3.90 13.90 4.11
CA THR A 122 -2.63 14.33 3.54
C THR A 122 -1.41 14.08 4.42
N GLN A 123 -1.56 13.30 5.49
CA GLN A 123 -0.54 13.08 6.51
C GLN A 123 -0.28 11.61 6.79
N ASN A 124 -1.32 10.79 6.86
CA ASN A 124 -1.22 9.41 7.30
C ASN A 124 -1.68 8.46 6.20
N GLY A 125 -1.02 7.31 6.10
CA GLY A 125 -1.40 6.32 5.11
C GLY A 125 -0.53 5.08 5.13
N PHE A 126 -0.59 4.36 4.03
CA PHE A 126 0.07 3.07 3.86
C PHE A 126 0.94 3.11 2.62
N LEU A 127 2.09 2.47 2.68
CA LEU A 127 3.01 2.25 1.56
C LEU A 127 3.03 0.76 1.28
N PHE A 128 2.91 0.41 0.02
CA PHE A 128 3.06 -0.95 -0.48
C PHE A 128 4.06 -0.94 -1.64
N GLY A 129 4.77 -2.03 -1.81
CA GLY A 129 5.73 -2.16 -2.89
C GLY A 129 6.09 -3.59 -3.19
N THR A 130 6.63 -3.80 -4.38
CA THR A 130 7.19 -5.08 -4.80
C THR A 130 8.32 -4.88 -5.83
N ASN A 131 9.07 -5.94 -6.08
CA ASN A 131 10.00 -6.04 -7.20
C ASN A 131 9.56 -7.15 -8.16
N ALA A 132 10.32 -7.36 -9.24
CA ALA A 132 9.99 -8.38 -10.25
C ALA A 132 9.86 -9.82 -9.72
N ASN A 133 10.43 -10.12 -8.54
CA ASN A 133 10.33 -11.43 -7.89
C ASN A 133 9.16 -11.56 -6.89
N GLY A 134 8.31 -10.53 -6.77
CA GLY A 134 7.14 -10.58 -5.88
C GLY A 134 7.48 -10.42 -4.41
N MET A 135 8.56 -9.71 -4.10
CA MET A 135 8.88 -9.34 -2.72
C MET A 135 7.79 -8.46 -2.14
N GLU A 136 7.33 -8.75 -0.93
CA GLU A 136 6.40 -7.89 -0.20
C GLU A 136 7.17 -6.80 0.55
N TYR A 137 6.74 -5.56 0.39
CA TYR A 137 7.22 -4.41 1.13
C TYR A 137 6.01 -3.60 1.59
N ASP A 138 5.85 -3.42 2.90
CA ASP A 138 4.81 -2.56 3.45
C ASP A 138 5.28 -1.66 4.59
N ALA A 139 4.59 -0.54 4.75
CA ALA A 139 4.83 0.36 5.87
C ALA A 139 3.58 1.19 6.18
N GLN A 140 3.42 1.54 7.44
CA GLN A 140 2.54 2.62 7.84
C GLN A 140 3.31 3.94 7.84
N ILE A 141 2.74 4.99 7.26
CA ILE A 141 3.31 6.33 7.22
C ILE A 141 2.47 7.25 8.11
N ASP A 142 3.16 7.96 9.01
CA ASP A 142 2.62 9.02 9.86
C ASP A 142 3.26 10.37 9.50
N ASN A 143 2.47 11.44 9.52
CA ASN A 143 2.93 12.83 9.32
C ASN A 143 3.83 13.00 8.07
N GLU A 144 3.43 12.39 6.97
CA GLU A 144 4.14 12.39 5.68
C GLU A 144 5.55 11.80 5.72
N GLY A 145 5.85 10.90 6.66
CA GLY A 145 7.22 10.41 6.84
C GLY A 145 8.16 11.51 7.28
N LYS A 146 7.67 12.44 8.13
CA LYS A 146 8.49 13.42 8.86
C LYS A 146 8.63 12.95 10.31
N GLY A 147 9.87 12.73 10.74
CA GLY A 147 10.18 12.37 12.12
C GLY A 147 11.68 12.39 12.40
N SER A 148 12.06 12.02 13.62
CA SER A 148 13.48 11.92 13.97
C SER A 148 14.10 10.72 13.26
N ASN A 149 15.24 10.93 12.59
CA ASN A 149 16.05 9.83 12.01
C ASN A 149 17.03 9.25 13.04
N ASN A 150 16.80 9.50 14.33
CA ASN A 150 17.70 9.07 15.39
C ASN A 150 17.40 7.63 15.81
N THR A 151 18.16 6.70 15.25
CA THR A 151 18.09 5.26 15.54
C THR A 151 18.40 4.90 17.00
N ASN A 152 18.98 5.81 17.78
CA ASN A 152 19.34 5.56 19.19
C ASN A 152 18.17 5.76 20.17
N ARG A 153 16.99 6.22 19.73
CA ARG A 153 15.88 6.60 20.63
C ARG A 153 14.50 6.03 20.26
N GLN A 154 14.39 5.21 19.23
CA GLN A 154 13.12 4.60 18.84
C GLN A 154 13.24 3.07 18.82
N GLN A 155 12.16 2.40 19.23
CA GLN A 155 11.99 0.96 19.05
C GLN A 155 12.27 0.61 17.59
N GLY A 156 13.14 -0.38 17.35
CA GLY A 156 13.56 -0.76 16.00
C GLY A 156 12.34 -0.98 15.10
N GLY A 157 12.27 -0.23 14.00
CA GLY A 157 11.20 -0.32 13.00
C GLY A 157 10.37 0.95 12.78
N VAL A 158 10.47 1.97 13.66
CA VAL A 158 9.93 3.31 13.39
C VAL A 158 11.06 4.31 13.16
N ILE A 159 11.24 4.77 11.92
CA ILE A 159 12.25 5.77 11.56
C ILE A 159 11.56 6.90 10.79
N GLY A 160 11.70 8.13 11.27
CA GLY A 160 11.24 9.29 10.50
C GLY A 160 9.73 9.36 10.26
N GLY A 161 8.88 8.72 11.08
CA GLY A 161 7.43 8.65 10.84
C GLY A 161 7.02 7.53 9.88
N ILE A 162 7.91 6.55 9.64
CA ILE A 162 7.63 5.34 8.87
C ILE A 162 7.73 4.16 9.83
N ASN A 163 6.68 3.38 9.93
CA ASN A 163 6.63 2.14 10.70
C ASN A 163 6.68 0.94 9.75
N LEU A 164 7.87 0.34 9.59
CA LEU A 164 8.12 -0.86 8.79
C LEU A 164 7.70 -2.15 9.50
N ASN A 165 7.41 -2.09 10.82
CA ASN A 165 6.88 -3.26 11.54
C ASN A 165 5.36 -3.42 11.34
N TRP A 166 4.73 -2.50 10.59
CA TRP A 166 3.33 -2.63 10.23
C TRP A 166 3.22 -3.62 9.08
N ASP A 167 2.76 -4.83 9.40
CA ASP A 167 2.62 -5.96 8.49
C ASP A 167 1.14 -6.20 8.21
N ALA A 168 0.70 -5.88 7.00
CA ALA A 168 -0.66 -6.09 6.56
C ALA A 168 -0.85 -7.49 5.96
N ASP A 169 -2.06 -8.03 6.09
CA ASP A 169 -2.48 -9.24 5.37
C ASP A 169 -2.88 -8.82 3.94
N TRP A 170 -2.02 -9.04 2.94
CA TRP A 170 -2.23 -8.79 1.51
C TRP A 170 -1.40 -9.77 0.66
N ASP A 171 -1.76 -9.93 -0.61
CA ASP A 171 -1.05 -10.81 -1.55
C ASP A 171 -0.46 -10.01 -2.71
N VAL A 172 0.70 -10.45 -3.17
CA VAL A 172 1.27 -10.05 -4.47
C VAL A 172 1.70 -11.25 -5.30
N LYS A 173 1.46 -11.16 -6.61
CA LYS A 173 2.00 -12.10 -7.61
C LYS A 173 2.63 -11.33 -8.75
N THR A 174 3.76 -11.84 -9.23
CA THR A 174 4.50 -11.25 -10.33
C THR A 174 4.79 -12.26 -11.42
N GLU A 175 4.95 -11.74 -12.64
CA GLU A 175 5.41 -12.50 -13.80
C GLU A 175 6.53 -11.71 -14.48
N ILE A 176 7.62 -12.39 -14.82
CA ILE A 176 8.65 -11.86 -15.71
C ILE A 176 8.44 -12.47 -17.09
N GLY A 177 8.41 -11.63 -18.12
CA GLY A 177 8.23 -12.05 -19.51
C GLY A 177 9.12 -11.26 -20.48
N ASP A 178 8.99 -11.56 -21.77
CA ASP A 178 9.79 -10.91 -22.83
C ASP A 178 9.47 -9.40 -23.00
N TYR A 179 8.41 -8.91 -22.34
CA TYR A 179 8.00 -7.50 -22.34
C TYR A 179 8.56 -6.69 -21.17
N GLY A 180 9.14 -7.35 -20.16
CA GLY A 180 9.45 -6.75 -18.86
C GLY A 180 8.90 -7.62 -17.73
N TRP A 181 8.11 -7.02 -16.83
CA TRP A 181 7.46 -7.76 -15.75
C TRP A 181 6.11 -7.16 -15.38
N SER A 182 5.31 -7.91 -14.64
CA SER A 182 4.01 -7.49 -14.11
C SER A 182 3.87 -7.82 -12.64
N ALA A 183 2.99 -7.08 -11.97
CA ALA A 183 2.58 -7.31 -10.60
C ALA A 183 1.08 -7.13 -10.42
N GLU A 184 0.48 -8.00 -9.63
CA GLU A 184 -0.89 -7.90 -9.15
C GLU A 184 -0.90 -7.86 -7.63
N PHE A 185 -1.52 -6.83 -7.07
CA PHE A 185 -1.69 -6.62 -5.64
C PHE A 185 -3.15 -6.88 -5.29
N ALA A 186 -3.37 -7.69 -4.25
CA ALA A 186 -4.69 -7.91 -3.67
C ALA A 186 -4.65 -7.55 -2.19
N ILE A 187 -5.26 -6.41 -1.85
CA ILE A 187 -5.29 -5.88 -0.49
C ILE A 187 -6.71 -6.02 0.07
N PRO A 188 -6.94 -6.92 1.03
CA PRO A 188 -8.17 -6.93 1.81
C PRO A 188 -8.41 -5.55 2.43
N LEU A 189 -9.59 -4.97 2.16
CA LEU A 189 -9.99 -3.69 2.75
C LEU A 189 -9.97 -3.75 4.28
N ARG A 190 -10.26 -4.93 4.88
CA ARG A 190 -10.15 -5.14 6.34
C ARG A 190 -8.74 -4.93 6.91
N SER A 191 -7.70 -5.03 6.07
CA SER A 191 -6.30 -4.80 6.46
C SER A 191 -5.99 -3.30 6.54
N LEU A 192 -6.83 -2.46 5.92
CA LEU A 192 -6.69 -1.01 5.91
C LEU A 192 -7.64 -0.34 6.90
N ARG A 193 -7.18 0.71 7.58
CA ARG A 193 -8.06 1.61 8.33
C ARG A 193 -8.57 2.68 7.38
N PHE A 194 -9.89 2.84 7.27
CA PHE A 194 -10.51 3.84 6.40
C PHE A 194 -11.89 4.26 6.93
N THR A 195 -12.42 5.37 6.42
CA THR A 195 -13.81 5.80 6.69
C THR A 195 -14.77 5.10 5.73
N SER A 196 -15.80 4.43 6.22
CA SER A 196 -16.87 3.88 5.38
C SER A 196 -17.84 4.97 4.90
N GLY A 197 -18.39 4.84 3.71
CA GLY A 197 -19.30 5.81 3.11
C GLY A 197 -19.39 5.68 1.59
N GLU A 198 -20.09 6.64 0.99
CA GLU A 198 -20.23 6.75 -0.46
C GLU A 198 -19.43 7.94 -0.98
N ASN A 199 -18.97 7.85 -2.23
CA ASN A 199 -18.21 8.89 -2.93
C ASN A 199 -16.98 9.38 -2.16
N LEU A 200 -16.31 8.45 -1.48
CA LEU A 200 -15.09 8.74 -0.75
C LEU A 200 -13.95 9.07 -1.73
N VAL A 201 -12.99 9.82 -1.20
CA VAL A 201 -11.76 10.18 -1.89
C VAL A 201 -10.60 9.63 -1.07
N TRP A 202 -9.70 8.91 -1.72
CA TRP A 202 -8.40 8.54 -1.17
C TRP A 202 -7.30 9.33 -1.87
N GLY A 203 -6.21 9.62 -1.16
CA GLY A 203 -4.96 10.03 -1.80
C GLY A 203 -4.21 8.81 -2.33
N ILE A 204 -3.67 8.90 -3.54
CA ILE A 204 -2.90 7.80 -4.15
C ILE A 204 -1.75 8.34 -5.01
N ASN A 205 -0.63 7.63 -4.98
CA ASN A 205 0.47 7.88 -5.91
C ASN A 205 1.23 6.58 -6.18
N PHE A 206 1.96 6.55 -7.29
CA PHE A 206 2.71 5.40 -7.77
C PHE A 206 4.14 5.81 -8.04
N GLU A 207 5.07 4.91 -7.78
CA GLU A 207 6.49 5.02 -8.09
C GLU A 207 6.93 3.81 -8.92
N ARG A 208 7.68 4.08 -9.99
CA ARG A 208 8.43 3.08 -10.74
C ARG A 208 9.91 3.39 -10.58
N ASN A 209 10.68 2.42 -10.11
CA ASN A 209 12.14 2.50 -10.04
C ASN A 209 12.76 1.54 -11.07
N ILE A 210 13.55 2.05 -12.00
CA ILE A 210 14.24 1.26 -13.02
C ILE A 210 15.74 1.30 -12.70
N SER A 211 16.24 0.18 -12.15
CA SER A 211 17.59 0.10 -11.59
C SER A 211 18.66 0.38 -12.66
N LYS A 212 18.50 -0.21 -13.86
CA LYS A 212 19.45 -0.10 -14.99
C LYS A 212 19.81 1.35 -15.35
N THR A 213 18.83 2.25 -15.31
CA THR A 213 19.00 3.66 -15.71
C THR A 213 19.04 4.62 -14.51
N THR A 214 18.94 4.09 -13.28
CA THR A 214 18.77 4.88 -12.05
C THR A 214 17.59 5.87 -12.21
N GLU A 215 16.51 5.38 -12.82
CA GLU A 215 15.33 6.18 -13.11
C GLU A 215 14.26 5.96 -12.04
N THR A 216 13.72 7.06 -11.54
CA THR A 216 12.57 7.04 -10.64
C THR A 216 11.49 7.92 -11.27
N ALA A 217 10.29 7.39 -11.43
CA ALA A 217 9.17 8.09 -12.01
C ALA A 217 7.90 7.98 -11.16
N TYR A 218 7.11 9.05 -11.12
CA TYR A 218 5.88 9.15 -10.34
C TYR A 218 4.66 9.46 -11.20
N TRP A 219 3.49 9.01 -10.77
CA TRP A 219 2.23 9.39 -11.43
C TRP A 219 1.84 10.84 -11.09
N ALA A 220 1.71 11.15 -9.80
CA ALA A 220 1.60 12.52 -9.33
C ALA A 220 3.00 13.06 -9.04
N ALA A 221 3.46 14.03 -9.84
CA ALA A 221 4.82 14.54 -9.76
C ALA A 221 5.20 15.09 -8.38
N ILE A 222 6.37 14.68 -7.89
CA ILE A 222 6.93 15.06 -6.59
C ILE A 222 8.18 15.90 -6.84
N PRO A 223 8.34 17.09 -6.22
CA PRO A 223 9.55 17.90 -6.36
C PRO A 223 10.79 17.21 -5.80
N ILE A 224 11.96 17.64 -6.27
CA ILE A 224 13.26 17.15 -5.77
C ILE A 224 13.36 17.41 -4.26
N GLY A 225 13.91 16.44 -3.53
CA GLY A 225 14.04 16.48 -2.07
C GLY A 225 12.86 15.86 -1.33
N PHE A 226 11.84 15.41 -2.06
CA PHE A 226 10.73 14.63 -1.58
C PHE A 226 10.64 13.29 -2.30
N ASP A 227 9.97 12.33 -1.68
CA ASP A 227 9.75 10.98 -2.18
C ASP A 227 8.26 10.62 -2.12
N LEU A 228 7.93 9.39 -2.53
CA LEU A 228 6.55 8.87 -2.55
C LEU A 228 5.81 9.05 -1.22
N LYS A 229 6.53 9.13 -0.10
CA LYS A 229 5.96 9.20 1.26
C LYS A 229 5.34 10.57 1.57
N ARG A 230 5.45 11.56 0.67
CA ARG A 230 4.76 12.85 0.81
C ARG A 230 3.29 12.78 0.36
N LEU A 231 2.42 12.35 1.27
CA LEU A 231 0.98 12.14 1.01
C LEU A 231 0.26 13.43 0.58
N SER A 232 0.69 14.61 1.04
CA SER A 232 0.12 15.90 0.57
C SER A 232 0.32 16.16 -0.93
N MET A 233 1.24 15.43 -1.57
CA MET A 233 1.54 15.54 -2.99
C MET A 233 0.90 14.44 -3.84
N ALA A 234 0.17 13.52 -3.22
CA ALA A 234 -0.51 12.44 -3.91
C ALA A 234 -1.62 12.96 -4.85
N GLY A 235 -1.90 12.18 -5.90
CA GLY A 235 -3.12 12.32 -6.69
C GLY A 235 -4.36 11.89 -5.91
N LYS A 236 -5.52 11.91 -6.55
CA LYS A 236 -6.80 11.53 -5.91
C LYS A 236 -7.47 10.36 -6.61
N LEU A 237 -7.92 9.40 -5.81
CA LEU A 237 -8.79 8.30 -6.22
C LEU A 237 -10.20 8.59 -5.71
N ASN A 238 -11.09 8.97 -6.61
CA ASN A 238 -12.46 9.39 -6.30
C ASN A 238 -13.47 8.27 -6.51
N GLY A 239 -14.66 8.39 -5.93
CA GLY A 239 -15.79 7.50 -6.24
C GLY A 239 -15.74 6.15 -5.53
N LEU A 240 -15.02 6.08 -4.41
CA LEU A 240 -14.97 4.88 -3.59
C LEU A 240 -16.24 4.76 -2.74
N ASN A 241 -16.93 3.63 -2.86
CA ASN A 241 -18.12 3.30 -2.06
C ASN A 241 -17.76 2.13 -1.14
N LEU A 242 -17.32 2.46 0.07
CA LEU A 242 -16.72 1.49 0.98
C LEU A 242 -17.63 1.21 2.16
N LYS A 243 -17.82 -0.08 2.44
CA LYS A 243 -18.54 -0.55 3.61
C LYS A 243 -17.56 -0.82 4.73
N ASN A 244 -18.01 -0.68 5.96
CA ASN A 244 -17.23 -1.14 7.10
C ASN A 244 -17.04 -2.66 6.95
N PRO A 245 -15.79 -3.16 6.86
CA PRO A 245 -15.54 -4.59 6.62
C PRO A 245 -16.01 -5.46 7.79
N GLY A 246 -16.24 -4.86 8.98
CA GLY A 246 -16.55 -5.57 10.20
C GLY A 246 -15.33 -6.34 10.73
N ASN A 247 -15.18 -6.43 12.04
CA ASN A 247 -14.10 -7.19 12.66
C ASN A 247 -14.68 -8.34 13.48
N PHE A 248 -15.19 -9.36 12.78
CA PHE A 248 -15.60 -10.62 13.41
C PHE A 248 -14.45 -11.62 13.40
N LYS A 249 -14.02 -12.09 14.57
CA LYS A 249 -12.96 -13.09 14.74
C LYS A 249 -13.43 -14.21 15.66
N ILE A 250 -13.07 -15.45 15.34
CA ILE A 250 -13.33 -16.64 16.14
C ILE A 250 -12.00 -17.33 16.46
N PHE A 251 -11.76 -17.64 17.73
CA PHE A 251 -10.57 -18.36 18.19
C PHE A 251 -10.99 -19.62 18.96
N PRO A 252 -11.12 -20.77 18.30
CA PRO A 252 -11.37 -22.03 18.98
C PRO A 252 -10.09 -22.54 19.66
N TYR A 253 -10.22 -23.15 20.84
CA TYR A 253 -9.11 -23.80 21.52
C TYR A 253 -9.52 -25.13 22.15
N VAL A 254 -8.54 -26.01 22.28
CA VAL A 254 -8.66 -27.34 22.90
C VAL A 254 -7.49 -27.53 23.84
N LEU A 255 -7.77 -27.93 25.07
CA LEU A 255 -6.82 -28.21 26.13
C LEU A 255 -6.93 -29.67 26.54
N THR A 256 -5.78 -30.33 26.69
CA THR A 256 -5.70 -31.69 27.20
C THR A 256 -4.77 -31.73 28.39
N GLN A 257 -5.25 -32.22 29.52
CA GLN A 257 -4.46 -32.34 30.74
C GLN A 257 -4.37 -33.81 31.12
N ALA A 258 -3.16 -34.31 31.35
CA ALA A 258 -2.93 -35.64 31.89
C ALA A 258 -2.20 -35.52 33.24
N VAL A 259 -2.89 -35.90 34.32
CA VAL A 259 -2.32 -35.90 35.68
C VAL A 259 -1.96 -37.34 36.05
N ASN A 260 -0.70 -37.57 36.38
CA ASN A 260 -0.23 -38.86 36.87
C ASN A 260 0.14 -38.75 38.35
N ASN A 261 -0.78 -39.18 39.22
CA ASN A 261 -0.56 -39.15 40.67
C ASN A 261 -0.05 -40.52 41.17
N LYS A 262 1.27 -40.70 41.11
CA LYS A 262 1.95 -41.93 41.53
C LYS A 262 1.91 -42.21 43.04
N ALA A 263 1.41 -41.28 43.86
CA ALA A 263 1.39 -41.42 45.32
C ALA A 263 0.18 -42.20 45.86
N ILE A 264 -0.89 -42.39 45.07
CA ILE A 264 -2.15 -43.00 45.54
C ILE A 264 -2.49 -44.29 44.78
N VAL A 265 -2.23 -44.37 43.46
CA VAL A 265 -2.40 -45.60 42.64
C VAL A 265 -1.30 -45.64 41.56
N PRO A 266 -0.51 -46.73 41.43
CA PRO A 266 0.69 -46.72 40.56
C PRO A 266 0.44 -46.56 39.04
N ASP A 267 -0.79 -46.75 38.55
CA ASP A 267 -1.08 -46.83 37.11
C ASP A 267 -2.32 -46.03 36.64
N LYS A 268 -2.80 -45.06 37.43
CA LYS A 268 -3.95 -44.24 37.01
C LYS A 268 -3.48 -42.89 36.47
N THR A 269 -3.66 -42.70 35.16
CA THR A 269 -3.57 -41.38 34.51
C THR A 269 -4.97 -40.82 34.40
N ASP A 270 -5.24 -39.70 35.07
CA ASP A 270 -6.48 -38.96 34.88
C ASP A 270 -6.28 -38.00 33.70
N THR A 271 -7.07 -38.16 32.65
CA THR A 271 -7.04 -37.30 31.46
C THR A 271 -8.30 -36.44 31.44
N ASN A 272 -8.11 -35.12 31.44
CA ASN A 272 -9.19 -34.15 31.26
C ASN A 272 -9.08 -33.49 29.89
N PHE A 273 -10.25 -33.25 29.27
CA PHE A 273 -10.36 -32.63 27.96
C PHE A 273 -11.28 -31.43 28.06
N GLU A 274 -10.79 -30.27 27.64
CA GLU A 274 -11.55 -29.04 27.65
C GLU A 274 -11.47 -28.40 26.26
N ALA A 275 -12.57 -27.77 25.84
CA ALA A 275 -12.63 -27.02 24.59
C ALA A 275 -13.39 -25.74 24.83
N GLY A 276 -12.87 -24.63 24.31
CA GLY A 276 -13.50 -23.32 24.42
C GLY A 276 -13.38 -22.53 23.13
N MET A 277 -14.00 -21.36 23.13
CA MET A 277 -14.04 -20.49 21.96
C MET A 277 -14.12 -19.03 22.39
N ASP A 278 -13.26 -18.20 21.83
CA ASP A 278 -13.40 -16.75 21.91
C ASP A 278 -14.01 -16.20 20.62
N LEU A 279 -14.90 -15.22 20.78
CA LEU A 279 -15.52 -14.46 19.71
C LEU A 279 -15.24 -12.98 19.95
N LYS A 280 -14.72 -12.29 18.92
CA LYS A 280 -14.56 -10.83 18.94
C LYS A 280 -15.37 -10.22 17.80
N TYR A 281 -16.18 -9.21 18.10
CA TYR A 281 -17.01 -8.53 17.12
C TYR A 281 -17.02 -7.01 17.33
N SER A 282 -16.52 -6.23 16.37
CA SER A 282 -16.65 -4.77 16.42
C SER A 282 -18.05 -4.32 16.01
N LEU A 283 -18.83 -3.84 16.99
CA LEU A 283 -20.17 -3.26 16.82
C LEU A 283 -20.08 -1.88 16.13
N THR A 284 -19.05 -1.11 16.44
CA THR A 284 -18.68 0.16 15.79
C THR A 284 -17.15 0.24 15.68
N PRO A 285 -16.58 1.20 14.92
CA PRO A 285 -15.12 1.39 14.90
C PRO A 285 -14.49 1.65 16.29
N SER A 286 -15.27 2.08 17.28
CA SER A 286 -14.82 2.36 18.65
C SER A 286 -15.34 1.39 19.71
N LEU A 287 -16.22 0.44 19.36
CA LEU A 287 -16.83 -0.51 20.30
C LEU A 287 -16.66 -1.94 19.82
N THR A 288 -15.96 -2.75 20.62
CA THR A 288 -15.78 -4.19 20.36
C THR A 288 -16.44 -5.02 21.46
N LEU A 289 -17.20 -6.01 21.05
CA LEU A 289 -17.82 -7.03 21.88
C LEU A 289 -16.89 -8.26 21.89
N ASP A 290 -16.35 -8.56 23.06
CA ASP A 290 -15.57 -9.78 23.31
C ASP A 290 -16.45 -10.76 24.11
N LEU A 291 -16.69 -11.94 23.55
CA LEU A 291 -17.44 -13.04 24.18
C LEU A 291 -16.52 -14.25 24.28
N THR A 292 -16.49 -14.90 25.44
CA THR A 292 -15.78 -16.17 25.61
C THR A 292 -16.75 -17.24 26.08
N TYR A 293 -16.67 -18.42 25.46
CA TYR A 293 -17.39 -19.61 25.87
C TYR A 293 -16.41 -20.65 26.41
N ASN A 294 -16.71 -21.16 27.60
CA ASN A 294 -15.92 -22.16 28.33
C ASN A 294 -14.48 -21.74 28.65
N THR A 295 -14.32 -20.61 29.35
CA THR A 295 -13.05 -20.01 29.80
C THR A 295 -12.26 -20.92 30.75
N ASP A 296 -10.97 -21.18 30.46
CA ASP A 296 -10.02 -21.66 31.48
C ASP A 296 -9.38 -20.46 32.21
N PHE A 297 -9.82 -20.18 33.43
CA PHE A 297 -9.20 -19.17 34.31
C PHE A 297 -8.06 -19.75 35.18
N ALA A 298 -7.67 -21.02 35.00
CA ALA A 298 -6.73 -21.70 35.88
C ALA A 298 -5.24 -21.49 35.52
N GLN A 299 -4.92 -20.70 34.48
CA GLN A 299 -3.55 -20.26 34.19
C GLN A 299 -3.48 -18.74 34.01
N VAL A 300 -3.37 -18.03 35.13
CA VAL A 300 -2.73 -16.70 35.20
C VAL A 300 -1.44 -16.85 36.00
#